data_AF-A0A182H988-F1
#
_entry.id   AF-A0A182H988-F1
#
_cell.length_a   1.000
_cell.length_b   1.000
_cell.length_c   1.000
_cell.angle_alpha   90.00
_cell.angle_beta   90.00
_cell.angle_gamma   90.00
#
_symmetry.space_group_name_H-M   'P 1'
#
loop_
_entity.id
_entity.type
_entity.pdbx_description
1 polymer ?
#
loop_
_entity_poly.entity_id
_entity_poly.type
_entity_poly.pdbx_seq_one_letter_code
_entity_poly.pdbx_strand_id
1 'polypeptide(L)'
;MPIFDKVSCFMKIVRYTAYLVRFVTYIMSKKKNVVKGPLTAEETQRATLVVVRLVQHETFQPEIRALKNGADTRNRLNGLKAFVDPEDGILRVGGRIKRAFIPYDSRHQMLLPAKHPITESLVRYLHLQNLHIGQRGLLAIVRQRY
;
A
#
# COMPACT_ATOMS: atom_id res chain seq x y z
N MET A 1 1.51 -14.77 7.09
CA MET A 1 0.86 -15.56 6.02
C MET A 1 1.89 -15.72 4.91
N PRO A 2 2.27 -16.94 4.48
CA PRO A 2 3.51 -17.18 3.73
C PRO A 2 3.49 -16.72 2.26
N ILE A 3 2.56 -15.84 1.88
CA ILE A 3 2.44 -15.31 0.52
C ILE A 3 3.55 -14.30 0.19
N PHE A 4 4.17 -13.69 1.22
CA PHE A 4 5.18 -12.64 1.06
C PHE A 4 6.63 -13.11 1.26
N ASP A 5 6.85 -14.33 1.75
CA ASP A 5 8.17 -14.82 2.16
C ASP A 5 9.14 -15.07 0.98
N LYS A 6 8.63 -15.08 -0.26
CA LYS A 6 9.41 -15.28 -1.49
C LYS A 6 9.35 -14.10 -2.47
N VAL A 7 9.06 -12.90 -1.98
CA VAL A 7 8.90 -11.72 -2.85
C VAL A 7 10.26 -11.20 -3.30
N SER A 8 10.69 -11.63 -4.49
CA SER A 8 11.92 -11.15 -5.13
C SER A 8 11.79 -9.72 -5.69
N CYS A 9 10.58 -9.28 -6.04
CA CYS A 9 10.34 -7.96 -6.62
C CYS A 9 8.91 -7.49 -6.36
N PHE A 10 8.76 -6.27 -5.87
CA PHE A 10 7.48 -5.63 -5.57
C PHE A 10 6.52 -5.61 -6.77
N MET A 11 7.01 -5.26 -7.96
CA MET A 11 6.13 -5.20 -9.14
C MET A 11 5.66 -6.57 -9.61
N LYS A 12 6.39 -7.66 -9.33
CA LYS A 12 5.91 -9.01 -9.64
C LYS A 12 4.66 -9.34 -8.83
N ILE A 13 4.69 -9.06 -7.51
CA ILE A 13 3.53 -9.33 -6.67
C ILE A 13 2.34 -8.43 -7.01
N VAL A 14 2.58 -7.14 -7.29
CA VAL A 14 1.52 -6.22 -7.75
C VAL A 14 0.85 -6.74 -9.03
N ARG A 15 1.63 -7.22 -10.01
CA ARG A 15 1.08 -7.79 -11.25
C ARG A 15 0.29 -9.07 -11.02
N TYR A 16 0.79 -9.98 -10.18
CA TYR A 16 0.04 -11.19 -9.82
C TYR A 16 -1.27 -10.85 -9.11
N THR A 17 -1.24 -9.94 -8.14
CA THR A 17 -2.44 -9.46 -7.46
C THR A 17 -3.41 -8.81 -8.45
N ALA A 18 -2.92 -8.04 -9.43
CA ALA A 18 -3.77 -7.43 -10.45
C ALA A 18 -4.50 -8.47 -11.32
N TYR A 19 -3.80 -9.51 -11.77
CA TYR A 19 -4.44 -10.61 -12.51
C TYR A 19 -5.44 -11.39 -11.66
N LEU A 20 -5.13 -11.64 -10.38
CA LEU A 20 -6.07 -12.27 -9.45
C LEU A 20 -7.32 -11.41 -9.26
N VAL A 21 -7.18 -10.10 -9.08
CA VAL A 21 -8.32 -9.16 -8.99
C VAL A 21 -9.14 -9.18 -10.29
N ARG A 22 -8.51 -9.17 -11.47
CA ARG A 22 -9.20 -9.28 -12.77
C ARG A 22 -9.98 -10.60 -12.88
N PHE A 23 -9.40 -11.70 -12.43
CA PHE A 23 -10.05 -13.01 -12.44
C PHE A 23 -11.24 -13.08 -11.47
N VAL A 24 -11.07 -12.62 -10.23
CA VAL A 24 -12.15 -12.58 -9.23
C VAL A 24 -13.28 -11.67 -9.70
N THR A 25 -12.96 -10.48 -10.21
CA THR A 25 -13.98 -9.55 -10.75
C THR A 25 -14.72 -10.15 -11.95
N TYR A 26 -14.03 -10.88 -12.84
CA TYR A 26 -14.68 -11.62 -13.91
C TYR A 26 -15.71 -12.63 -13.38
N ILE A 27 -15.30 -13.50 -12.45
CA ILE A 27 -16.20 -14.50 -11.82
C ILE A 27 -17.39 -13.83 -11.14
N MET A 28 -17.16 -12.74 -10.41
CA MET A 28 -18.20 -12.04 -9.65
C MET A 28 -19.15 -11.22 -10.53
N SER A 29 -18.68 -10.71 -11.66
CA SER A 29 -19.43 -9.72 -12.45
C SER A 29 -20.67 -10.28 -13.17
N LYS A 30 -20.87 -11.61 -13.21
CA LYS A 30 -21.91 -12.31 -14.01
C LYS A 30 -21.97 -11.92 -15.51
N LYS A 31 -21.11 -11.00 -15.97
CA LYS A 31 -21.00 -10.53 -17.35
C LYS A 31 -20.06 -11.44 -18.12
N LYS A 32 -20.35 -11.65 -19.41
CA LYS A 32 -19.52 -12.49 -20.30
C LYS A 32 -18.31 -11.77 -20.90
N ASN A 33 -18.10 -10.50 -20.56
CA ASN A 33 -17.01 -9.71 -21.14
C ASN A 33 -15.71 -9.94 -20.37
N VAL A 34 -14.83 -10.75 -20.95
CA VAL A 34 -13.47 -10.97 -20.48
C VAL A 34 -12.61 -9.78 -20.87
N VAL A 35 -11.99 -9.12 -19.88
CA VAL A 35 -10.96 -8.11 -20.13
C VAL A 35 -9.69 -8.81 -20.62
N LYS A 36 -9.31 -8.54 -21.87
CA LYS A 36 -8.14 -9.12 -22.53
C LYS A 36 -7.00 -8.11 -22.60
N GLY A 37 -5.79 -8.60 -22.86
CA GLY A 37 -4.60 -7.77 -23.06
C GLY A 37 -3.82 -7.45 -21.78
N PRO A 38 -2.83 -6.54 -21.87
CA PRO A 38 -1.94 -6.20 -20.76
C PRO A 38 -2.70 -5.56 -19.58
N LEU A 39 -2.04 -5.50 -18.42
CA LEU A 39 -2.56 -4.79 -17.25
C LEU A 39 -2.51 -3.29 -17.51
N THR A 40 -3.59 -2.59 -17.18
CA THR A 40 -3.64 -1.13 -17.22
C THR A 40 -2.94 -0.53 -15.99
N ALA A 41 -2.56 0.75 -16.08
CA ALA A 41 -2.01 1.48 -14.94
C ALA A 41 -2.99 1.47 -13.75
N GLU A 42 -4.28 1.63 -14.01
CA GLU A 42 -5.33 1.62 -12.98
C GLU A 42 -5.40 0.27 -12.26
N GLU A 43 -5.32 -0.85 -13.00
CA GLU A 43 -5.33 -2.18 -12.38
C GLU A 43 -4.10 -2.42 -11.51
N THR A 44 -2.92 -1.98 -11.96
CA THR A 44 -1.70 -2.09 -11.16
C THR A 44 -1.73 -1.18 -9.92
N GLN A 45 -2.34 0.00 -10.02
CA GLN A 45 -2.55 0.89 -8.88
C GLN A 45 -3.52 0.26 -7.87
N ARG A 46 -4.66 -0.25 -8.33
CA ARG A 46 -5.63 -0.95 -7.47
C ARG A 46 -5.02 -2.17 -6.79
N ALA A 47 -4.23 -2.95 -7.51
CA ALA A 47 -3.52 -4.10 -6.97
C ALA A 47 -2.48 -3.70 -5.92
N THR A 48 -1.79 -2.57 -6.12
CA THR A 48 -0.88 -2.01 -5.12
C THR A 48 -1.62 -1.70 -3.82
N LEU A 49 -2.81 -1.07 -3.88
CA LEU A 49 -3.64 -0.81 -2.70
C LEU A 49 -4.07 -2.12 -2.01
N VAL A 50 -4.41 -3.16 -2.78
CA VAL A 50 -4.71 -4.49 -2.23
C VAL A 50 -3.50 -5.07 -1.49
N VAL A 51 -2.32 -5.05 -2.08
CA VAL A 51 -1.08 -5.55 -1.44
C VAL A 51 -0.80 -4.77 -0.15
N VAL A 52 -0.89 -3.44 -0.17
CA VAL A 52 -0.70 -2.59 1.00
C VAL A 52 -1.68 -2.98 2.12
N ARG A 53 -2.97 -3.15 1.80
CA ARG A 53 -3.97 -3.57 2.79
C ARG A 53 -3.68 -4.93 3.39
N LEU A 54 -3.23 -5.89 2.58
CA LEU A 54 -2.86 -7.22 3.08
C LEU A 54 -1.70 -7.14 4.07
N VAL A 55 -0.65 -6.39 3.73
CA VAL A 55 0.52 -6.18 4.61
C VAL A 55 0.13 -5.46 5.91
N GLN A 56 -0.73 -4.44 5.81
CA GLN A 56 -1.22 -3.70 6.96
C GLN A 56 -2.11 -4.56 7.85
N HIS A 57 -2.99 -5.38 7.28
CA HIS A 57 -3.85 -6.27 8.04
C HIS A 57 -3.06 -7.41 8.69
N GLU A 58 -1.94 -7.84 8.10
CA GLU A 58 -1.03 -8.80 8.71
C GLU A 58 -0.27 -8.23 9.91
N THR A 59 0.14 -6.96 9.84
CA THR A 59 1.05 -6.38 10.86
C THR A 59 0.36 -5.44 11.87
N PHE A 60 -0.67 -4.71 11.46
CA PHE A 60 -1.34 -3.66 12.23
C PHE A 60 -2.82 -3.97 12.52
N GLN A 61 -3.20 -5.24 12.51
CA GLN A 61 -4.59 -5.63 12.72
C GLN A 61 -5.21 -5.06 14.01
N PRO A 62 -4.53 -5.11 15.18
CA PRO A 62 -5.05 -4.56 16.42
C PRO A 62 -5.27 -3.04 16.33
N GLU A 63 -4.33 -2.31 15.74
CA GLU A 63 -4.40 -0.86 15.56
C GLU A 63 -5.53 -0.47 14.62
N ILE A 64 -5.68 -1.17 13.49
CA ILE A 64 -6.75 -0.93 12.53
C ILE A 64 -8.12 -1.13 13.19
N ARG A 65 -8.29 -2.20 13.99
CA ARG A 65 -9.54 -2.46 14.73
C ARG A 65 -9.83 -1.36 15.75
N ALA A 66 -8.83 -0.96 16.53
CA ALA A 66 -8.98 0.11 17.52
C ALA A 66 -9.38 1.44 16.86
N LEU A 67 -8.69 1.84 15.79
CA LEU A 67 -8.98 3.08 15.06
C LEU A 67 -10.38 3.08 14.43
N LYS A 68 -10.82 1.94 13.87
CA LYS A 68 -12.18 1.81 13.33
C LYS A 68 -13.27 1.94 14.39
N ASN A 69 -12.99 1.55 15.63
CA ASN A 69 -13.91 1.63 16.75
C ASN A 69 -13.84 2.98 17.50
N GLY A 70 -13.07 3.95 16.99
CA GLY A 70 -12.87 5.24 17.65
C GLY A 70 -12.07 5.17 18.96
N ALA A 71 -11.40 4.04 19.21
CA ALA A 71 -10.57 3.87 20.39
C ALA A 71 -9.21 4.55 20.19
N ASP A 72 -8.74 5.25 21.22
CA ASP A 72 -7.42 5.87 21.20
C ASP A 72 -6.35 4.78 21.22
N THR A 73 -5.57 4.68 20.14
CA THR A 73 -4.48 3.72 20.07
C THR A 73 -3.35 4.20 20.96
N ARG A 74 -3.28 3.82 22.24
CA ARG A 74 -2.09 4.07 23.11
C ARG A 74 -0.86 3.24 22.66
N ASN A 75 -0.59 3.22 21.36
CA ASN A 75 0.31 2.32 20.67
C ASN A 75 1.38 3.12 19.92
N ARG A 76 2.25 2.40 19.21
CA ARG A 76 3.42 2.89 18.46
C ARG A 76 3.08 3.90 17.35
N LEU A 77 1.79 4.10 17.03
CA LEU A 77 1.31 4.96 15.95
C LEU A 77 0.88 6.37 16.41
N ASN A 78 0.88 6.66 17.72
CA ASN A 78 0.41 7.94 18.24
C ASN A 78 1.20 9.16 17.72
N GLY A 79 2.51 9.01 17.55
CA GLY A 79 3.34 10.07 16.97
C GLY A 79 3.00 10.42 15.52
N LEU A 80 2.31 9.52 14.81
CA LEU A 80 1.96 9.64 13.39
C LEU A 80 0.52 10.14 13.17
N LYS A 81 -0.28 10.30 14.24
CA LYS A 81 -1.72 10.61 14.14
C LYS A 81 -2.40 9.73 13.07
N ALA A 82 -2.11 8.44 13.11
CA ALA A 82 -2.55 7.50 12.07
C ALA A 82 -4.08 7.35 12.07
N PHE A 83 -4.66 7.11 10.90
CA PHE A 83 -6.09 6.88 10.73
C PHE A 83 -6.33 5.86 9.63
N VAL A 84 -7.51 5.22 9.65
CA VAL A 84 -7.93 4.35 8.54
C VAL A 84 -8.78 5.20 7.60
N ASP A 85 -8.36 5.27 6.36
CA ASP A 85 -9.09 5.97 5.30
C ASP A 85 -10.40 5.22 4.99
N PRO A 86 -11.56 5.88 5.06
CA PRO A 86 -12.85 5.23 4.84
C PRO A 86 -13.10 4.84 3.37
N GLU A 87 -12.42 5.47 2.40
CA GLU A 87 -12.64 5.20 0.97
C GLU A 87 -11.92 3.93 0.51
N ASP A 88 -10.66 3.77 0.90
CA ASP A 88 -9.83 2.63 0.46
C ASP A 88 -9.59 1.57 1.56
N GLY A 89 -9.79 1.93 2.84
CA GLY A 89 -9.57 1.08 4.00
C GLY A 89 -8.10 0.96 4.42
N ILE A 90 -7.22 1.85 3.96
CA ILE A 90 -5.78 1.84 4.24
C ILE A 90 -5.47 2.63 5.51
N LEU A 91 -4.55 2.10 6.32
CA LEU A 91 -3.95 2.81 7.45
C LEU A 91 -2.95 3.85 6.93
N ARG A 92 -3.23 5.13 7.18
CA ARG A 92 -2.44 6.27 6.67
C ARG A 92 -1.92 7.15 7.79
N VAL A 93 -0.86 7.89 7.51
CA VAL A 93 -0.28 8.91 8.41
C VAL A 93 -1.12 10.19 8.37
N GLY A 94 -1.34 10.81 9.53
CA GLY A 94 -2.02 12.10 9.66
C GLY A 94 -1.12 13.21 10.19
N GLY A 95 -1.73 14.36 10.52
CA GLY A 95 -1.07 15.41 11.29
C GLY A 95 -0.56 16.61 10.50
N ARG A 96 0.74 16.95 10.64
CA ARG A 96 1.30 18.30 10.43
C ARG A 96 1.12 18.88 9.02
N ILE A 97 0.99 18.04 8.00
CA ILE A 97 0.90 18.46 6.58
C ILE A 97 -0.56 18.44 6.09
N LYS A 98 -1.56 18.23 6.96
CA LYS A 98 -2.99 18.08 6.60
C LYS A 98 -3.57 19.21 5.74
N ARG A 99 -3.01 20.43 5.83
CA ARG A 99 -3.48 21.62 5.08
C ARG A 99 -2.60 22.00 3.88
N ALA A 100 -1.56 21.23 3.55
CA ALA A 100 -0.69 21.55 2.43
C ALA A 100 -1.36 21.24 1.09
N PHE A 101 -1.15 22.10 0.09
CA PHE A 101 -1.63 21.89 -1.29
C PHE A 101 -0.71 20.92 -2.05
N ILE A 102 -0.73 19.66 -1.64
CA ILE A 102 0.03 18.55 -2.25
C ILE A 102 -0.88 17.34 -2.50
N PRO A 103 -0.48 16.39 -3.36
CA PRO A 103 -1.25 15.17 -3.62
C PRO A 103 -1.63 14.42 -2.34
N TYR A 104 -2.80 13.76 -2.36
CA TYR A 104 -3.36 13.10 -1.18
C TYR A 104 -2.41 12.05 -0.60
N ASP A 105 -1.85 11.16 -1.43
CA ASP A 105 -0.90 10.12 -1.02
C ASP A 105 0.38 10.70 -0.38
N SER A 106 0.82 11.89 -0.82
CA SER A 106 1.99 12.56 -0.23
C SER A 106 1.66 13.24 1.10
N ARG A 107 0.41 13.68 1.26
CA ARG A 107 -0.12 14.27 2.49
C ARG A 107 -0.43 13.21 3.56
N HIS A 108 -0.95 12.07 3.10
CA HIS A 108 -1.47 10.96 3.88
C HIS A 108 -0.85 9.65 3.40
N GLN A 109 0.46 9.55 3.66
CA GLN A 109 1.30 8.40 3.31
C GLN A 109 0.72 7.07 3.82
N MET A 110 0.75 6.04 2.98
CA MET A 110 0.29 4.70 3.29
C MET A 110 1.29 3.98 4.21
N LEU A 111 0.88 3.69 5.45
CA LEU A 111 1.80 3.19 6.45
C LEU A 111 2.21 1.74 6.19
N LEU A 112 3.50 1.50 5.95
CA LEU A 112 4.06 0.16 5.80
C LEU A 112 4.93 -0.24 7.01
N PRO A 113 4.91 -1.53 7.40
CA PRO A 113 5.76 -2.03 8.47
C PRO A 113 7.23 -2.01 8.05
N ALA A 114 8.08 -1.47 8.92
CA ALA A 114 9.51 -1.31 8.64
C ALA A 114 10.24 -2.64 8.38
N LYS A 115 9.84 -3.71 9.09
CA LYS A 115 10.40 -5.06 8.96
C LYS A 115 9.39 -5.97 8.29
N HIS A 116 9.28 -5.89 6.97
CA HIS A 116 8.43 -6.78 6.19
C HIS A 116 9.00 -7.00 4.78
N PRO A 117 8.98 -8.23 4.23
CA PRO A 117 9.56 -8.53 2.92
C PRO A 117 9.05 -7.62 1.79
N ILE A 118 7.76 -7.28 1.82
CA ILE A 118 7.15 -6.35 0.85
C ILE A 118 7.74 -4.94 0.95
N THR A 119 7.90 -4.40 2.16
CA THR A 119 8.46 -3.07 2.37
C THR A 119 9.91 -3.02 1.88
N GLU A 120 10.71 -4.03 2.20
CA GLU A 120 12.09 -4.13 1.73
C GLU A 120 12.16 -4.25 0.20
N SER A 121 11.32 -5.10 -0.39
CA SER A 121 11.24 -5.28 -1.84
C SER A 121 10.78 -4.00 -2.56
N LEU A 122 9.86 -3.22 -1.97
CA LEU A 122 9.43 -1.93 -2.47
C LEU A 122 10.57 -0.91 -2.46
N VAL A 123 11.28 -0.77 -1.33
CA VAL A 123 12.41 0.16 -1.21
C VAL A 123 13.52 -0.21 -2.20
N ARG A 124 13.84 -1.50 -2.33
CA ARG A 124 14.79 -2.01 -3.33
C ARG A 124 14.33 -1.71 -4.75
N TYR A 125 13.05 -1.96 -5.06
CA TYR A 125 12.47 -1.64 -6.36
C TYR A 125 12.61 -0.14 -6.69
N LEU A 126 12.23 0.74 -5.77
CA LEU A 126 12.33 2.20 -5.97
C LEU A 126 13.78 2.66 -6.12
N HIS A 127 14.71 2.08 -5.36
CA HIS A 127 16.14 2.37 -5.49
C HIS A 127 16.67 2.01 -6.89
N LEU A 128 16.33 0.81 -7.40
CA LEU A 128 16.74 0.37 -8.74
C LEU A 128 16.08 1.17 -9.86
N GLN A 129 14.78 1.46 -9.74
CA GLN A 129 14.04 2.27 -10.73
C GLN A 129 14.56 3.70 -10.84
N ASN A 130 15.11 4.24 -9.77
CA ASN A 130 15.67 5.59 -9.73
C ASN A 130 17.20 5.56 -9.80
N LEU A 131 17.77 4.60 -10.54
CA LEU A 131 19.19 4.54 -10.88
C LEU A 131 20.13 4.62 -9.66
N HIS A 132 19.81 3.86 -8.61
CA HIS A 132 20.57 3.83 -7.37
C HIS A 132 20.65 5.18 -6.63
N ILE A 133 19.58 5.98 -6.72
CA ILE A 133 19.48 7.26 -6.01
C ILE A 133 19.90 7.14 -4.54
N GLY A 134 20.64 8.14 -4.07
CA GLY A 134 21.10 8.20 -2.68
C GLY A 134 19.96 8.22 -1.67
N GLN A 135 20.28 7.90 -0.42
CA GLN A 135 19.29 7.68 0.65
C GLN A 135 18.26 8.80 0.82
N ARG A 136 18.69 10.07 0.78
CA ARG A 136 17.79 11.23 0.92
C ARG A 136 16.78 11.32 -0.22
N GLY A 137 17.24 11.10 -1.45
CA GLY A 137 16.39 11.09 -2.64
C GLY A 137 15.41 9.91 -2.62
N LEU A 138 15.89 8.73 -2.25
CA LEU A 138 15.04 7.54 -2.07
C LEU A 138 13.94 7.79 -1.04
N LEU A 139 14.31 8.37 0.12
CA LEU A 139 13.35 8.70 1.18
C LEU A 139 12.32 9.73 0.72
N ALA A 140 12.73 10.72 -0.07
CA ALA A 140 11.81 11.69 -0.67
C ALA A 140 10.80 11.01 -1.60
N ILE A 141 11.24 10.06 -2.43
CA ILE A 141 10.37 9.29 -3.34
C ILE A 141 9.40 8.41 -2.56
N VAL A 142 9.88 7.68 -1.55
CA VAL A 142 9.02 6.83 -0.71
C VAL A 142 7.90 7.66 -0.08
N ARG A 143 8.25 8.81 0.51
CA ARG A 143 7.32 9.75 1.16
C ARG A 143 6.29 10.39 0.24
N GLN A 144 6.42 10.25 -1.08
CA GLN A 144 5.34 10.68 -1.97
C GLN A 144 4.10 9.79 -1.86
N ARG A 145 4.24 8.56 -1.35
CA ARG A 145 3.16 7.57 -1.32
C ARG A 145 3.06 6.72 -0.04
N TYR A 146 4.16 6.44 0.65
CA TYR A 146 4.27 5.49 1.77
C TYR A 146 4.94 6.09 3.00
#